data_AF-A0A7C3Z0F8-F1
#
_entry.id   AF-A0A7C3Z0F8-F1
#
_cell.length_a   1.000
_cell.length_b   1.000
_cell.length_c   1.000
_cell.angle_alpha   90.00
_cell.angle_beta   90.00
_cell.angle_gamma   90.00
#
_symmetry.space_group_name_H-M   'P 1'
#
loop_
_entity.id
_entity.type
_entity.pdbx_description
1 polymer ?
#
loop_
_entity_poly.entity_id
_entity_poly.type
_entity_poly.pdbx_seq_one_letter_code
_entity_poly.pdbx_strand_id
1 'polypeptide(L)' 'MRLLLHVCCAPCSIHPLDFLRGEGHQVWGYFYNPNIHPYTEYRKRLDTLREYAAAADWPLLGEEDYGLEEFL' A
#
# COMPACT_ATOMS: atom_id res chain seq x y z
N MET A 1 -17.02 -9.64 -2.15
CA MET A 1 -16.22 -10.23 -1.05
C MET A 1 -15.39 -9.14 -0.38
N ARG A 2 -14.87 -9.36 0.84
CA ARG A 2 -13.88 -8.47 1.47
C ARG A 2 -12.48 -8.99 1.15
N LEU A 3 -11.64 -8.15 0.56
CA LEU A 3 -10.29 -8.47 0.11
C LEU A 3 -9.27 -7.55 0.79
N LEU A 4 -8.11 -8.10 1.10
CA LEU A 4 -6.94 -7.35 1.52
C LEU A 4 -5.89 -7.44 0.42
N LEU A 5 -5.56 -6.31 -0.18
CA LEU A 5 -4.58 -6.20 -1.25
C LEU A 5 -3.23 -5.79 -0.66
N HIS A 6 -2.20 -6.61 -0.83
CA HIS A 6 -0.84 -6.27 -0.43
C HIS A 6 -0.22 -5.27 -1.41
N VAL A 7 0.42 -4.22 -0.89
CA VAL A 7 0.92 -3.07 -1.65
C VAL A 7 2.30 -2.66 -1.17
N CYS A 8 3.19 -2.35 -2.10
CA CYS A 8 4.49 -1.75 -1.80
C CYS A 8 4.73 -0.42 -2.56
N CYS A 9 3.82 -0.02 -3.46
CA CYS A 9 3.87 1.20 -4.25
C CYS A 9 2.46 1.60 -4.75
N ALA A 10 2.17 2.91 -4.76
CA ALA A 10 0.92 3.46 -5.30
C ALA A 10 0.65 3.11 -6.78
N PRO A 11 1.57 3.37 -7.74
CA PRO A 11 1.27 3.15 -9.16
C PRO A 11 0.95 1.69 -9.48
N CYS A 12 1.57 0.76 -8.76
CA CYS A 12 1.38 -0.67 -8.91
C CYS A 12 -0.01 -1.13 -8.46
N SER A 13 -0.63 -0.40 -7.50
CA SER A 13 -1.94 -0.73 -6.96
C SER A 13 -3.13 -0.17 -7.76
N ILE A 14 -2.91 0.76 -8.69
CA ILE A 14 -4.01 1.43 -9.41
C ILE A 14 -4.88 0.43 -10.15
N HIS A 15 -4.29 -0.32 -11.09
CA HIS A 15 -5.05 -1.24 -11.92
C HIS A 15 -5.68 -2.40 -11.12
N PRO A 16 -4.97 -3.08 -10.20
CA PRO A 16 -5.60 -4.10 -9.36
C PRO A 16 -6.76 -3.58 -8.52
N LEU A 17 -6.65 -2.37 -7.93
CA LEU A 17 -7.72 -1.78 -7.14
C LEU A 17 -8.95 -1.51 -8.00
N ASP A 18 -8.76 -0.87 -9.16
CA ASP A 18 -9.85 -0.54 -10.08
C ASP A 18 -10.54 -1.79 -10.60
N PHE A 19 -9.77 -2.80 -11.00
CA PHE A 19 -10.30 -4.09 -11.48
C PHE A 19 -11.14 -4.78 -10.40
N LEU A 20 -10.60 -4.94 -9.18
CA LEU A 20 -11.28 -5.64 -8.09
C LEU A 20 -12.53 -4.89 -7.61
N ARG A 21 -12.49 -3.56 -7.58
CA ARG A 21 -13.68 -2.75 -7.28
C ARG A 21 -14.72 -2.85 -8.39
N GLY A 22 -14.30 -2.89 -9.65
CA GLY A 22 -15.16 -3.11 -10.82
C GLY A 22 -15.91 -4.45 -10.78
N GLU A 23 -15.28 -5.48 -10.21
CA GLU A 23 -15.91 -6.79 -9.95
C GLU A 23 -16.84 -6.79 -8.70
N GLY A 24 -16.98 -5.66 -8.01
CA GLY A 24 -17.84 -5.52 -6.83
C GLY A 24 -17.21 -5.99 -5.52
N HIS A 25 -15.88 -6.13 -5.44
CA HIS A 25 -15.19 -6.43 -4.19
C HIS A 25 -15.03 -5.19 -3.31
N GLN A 26 -15.13 -5.37 -1.99
CA GLN A 26 -14.67 -4.39 -1.01
C GLN A 26 -13.20 -4.66 -0.75
N VAL A 27 -12.33 -3.70 -1.07
CA VAL A 27 -10.87 -3.87 -1.06
C VAL A 27 -10.24 -2.91 -0.06
N TRP A 28 -9.44 -3.45 0.84
CA TRP A 28 -8.53 -2.71 1.73
C TRP A 28 -7.11 -2.89 1.21
N GLY A 29 -6.27 -1.87 1.35
CA GLY A 29 -4.84 -2.01 1.06
C GLY A 29 -4.07 -2.37 2.32
N TYR A 30 -2.97 -3.09 2.15
CA TYR A 30 -2.00 -3.41 3.19
C TYR A 30 -0.61 -3.01 2.71
N PHE A 31 -0.03 -1.96 3.29
CA PHE A 31 1.33 -1.54 2.94
C PHE A 31 2.35 -2.34 3.75
N TYR A 32 3.24 -3.07 3.07
CA TYR A 32 4.35 -3.77 3.70
C TYR A 32 5.41 -4.14 2.67
N ASN A 33 6.67 -3.80 2.90
CA ASN A 33 7.79 -4.40 2.17
C ASN A 33 9.10 -4.11 2.93
N PRO A 34 9.69 -5.10 3.61
CA PRO A 34 10.89 -4.89 4.43
C PRO A 34 12.14 -4.67 3.57
N ASN A 35 12.08 -4.94 2.26
CA ASN A 35 13.22 -4.79 1.36
C ASN A 35 13.33 -3.40 0.74
N ILE A 36 12.48 -2.43 1.12
CA ILE A 36 12.58 -1.07 0.57
C ILE A 36 13.71 -0.34 1.28
N HIS A 37 14.82 -0.14 0.59
CA HIS A 37 15.93 0.67 1.08
C HIS A 37 16.38 1.66 0.01
N PRO A 38 16.96 2.81 0.41
CA PRO A 38 17.10 3.31 1.77
C PRO A 38 15.76 3.84 2.35
N TYR A 39 15.77 4.27 3.62
CA TYR A 39 14.59 4.84 4.32
C TYR A 39 13.87 5.93 3.50
N THR A 40 14.61 6.76 2.76
CA THR A 40 14.02 7.82 1.93
C THR A 40 13.11 7.28 0.84
N GLU A 41 13.44 6.14 0.23
CA GLU A 41 12.57 5.49 -0.77
C GLU A 41 11.35 4.84 -0.10
N TYR A 42 11.52 4.22 1.07
CA TYR A 42 10.39 3.70 1.86
C TYR A 42 9.39 4.80 2.18
N ARG A 43 9.88 5.92 2.72
CA ARG A 43 9.07 7.08 3.09
C ARG A 43 8.33 7.62 1.87
N LYS A 44 9.05 7.83 0.75
CA LYS A 44 8.47 8.30 -0.51
C LYS A 44 7.35 7.39 -1.00
N ARG A 45 7.57 6.06 -1.03
CA ARG A 45 6.54 5.11 -1.49
C ARG A 45 5.32 5.07 -0.59
N LEU A 46 5.52 5.10 0.73
CA LEU A 46 4.43 5.13 1.70
C LEU A 46 3.62 6.43 1.59
N ASP A 47 4.29 7.58 1.44
CA ASP A 47 3.61 8.88 1.32
C ASP A 47 2.82 8.97 0.01
N THR A 48 3.42 8.57 -1.11
CA THR A 48 2.70 8.51 -2.41
C THR A 48 1.50 7.56 -2.34
N LEU A 49 1.63 6.41 -1.65
CA LEU A 49 0.53 5.48 -1.48
C LEU A 49 -0.60 6.08 -0.60
N ARG A 50 -0.25 6.79 0.47
CA ARG A 50 -1.23 7.49 1.33
C ARG A 50 -1.98 8.57 0.56
N GLU A 51 -1.28 9.37 -0.22
CA GLU A 51 -1.90 10.39 -1.08
C GLU A 51 -2.88 9.77 -2.09
N TYR A 52 -2.44 8.73 -2.79
CA TYR A 52 -3.30 8.01 -3.74
C TYR A 52 -4.51 7.39 -3.04
N ALA A 53 -4.31 6.72 -1.91
CA ALA A 53 -5.38 6.07 -1.18
C ALA A 53 -6.43 7.06 -0.65
N ALA A 54 -6.00 8.23 -0.18
CA ALA A 54 -6.92 9.31 0.20
C ALA A 54 -7.74 9.81 -1.00
N ALA A 55 -7.09 10.02 -2.16
CA ALA A 55 -7.76 10.45 -3.39
C ALA A 55 -8.76 9.39 -3.93
N ALA A 56 -8.46 8.10 -3.72
CA ALA A 56 -9.27 6.98 -4.18
C ALA A 56 -10.31 6.49 -3.15
N ASP A 57 -10.44 7.17 -1.99
CA ASP A 57 -11.23 6.70 -0.84
C ASP A 57 -10.96 5.21 -0.54
N TRP A 58 -9.69 4.87 -0.42
CA TRP A 58 -9.21 3.51 -0.24
C TRP A 58 -8.63 3.31 1.15
N PRO A 59 -9.29 2.55 2.04
CA PRO A 59 -8.76 2.31 3.37
C PRO A 59 -7.49 1.48 3.31
N LEU A 60 -6.44 1.99 3.95
CA LEU A 60 -5.14 1.33 4.11
C LEU A 60 -4.95 0.83 5.54
N LEU A 61 -4.37 -0.35 5.63
CA LEU A 61 -3.79 -0.97 6.82
C LEU A 61 -2.28 -1.08 6.58
N GLY A 62 -1.47 -1.14 7.63
CA GLY A 62 -0.02 -1.35 7.48
C GLY A 62 0.79 -0.65 8.55
N GLU A 63 1.99 -1.17 8.77
CA GLU A 63 2.93 -0.65 9.77
C GLU A 63 3.49 0.69 9.34
N GLU A 64 3.54 1.63 10.28
CA GLU A 64 4.25 2.90 10.13
C GLU A 64 5.75 2.76 10.41
N ASP A 65 6.15 1.59 10.91
CA ASP A 65 7.52 1.26 11.23
C ASP A 65 8.27 0.83 9.97
N TYR A 66 9.51 1.31 9.86
CA TYR A 66 10.42 0.93 8.79
C TYR A 66 10.99 -0.49 9.00
N GLY A 67 11.00 -0.99 10.25
CA GLY A 67 11.48 -2.33 10.57
C GLY A 67 12.99 -2.50 10.38
N LEU A 68 13.77 -1.41 10.42
CA LEU A 68 15.22 -1.46 10.17
C LEU A 68 15.96 -2.36 11.18
N GLU A 69 15.50 -2.39 12.43
CA GLU A 69 16.08 -3.24 13.47
C GLU A 69 15.81 -4.74 13.22
N GLU A 70 14.69 -5.08 12.60
CA GLU A 70 14.31 -6.47 12.30
C GLU A 70 15.00 -7.00 11.04
N PHE A 71 15.47 -6.10 10.18
CA PHE A 71 16.22 -6.43 8.98
C PHE A 71 17.71 -6.72 9.24
N LEU A 72 18.30 -6.13 10.29
CA LEU A 72 19.72 -6.24 10.65
C LEU A 72 20.04 -7.52 11.43
#